data_AF-A0A4D9DP16-F1
#
_entry.id   AF-A0A4D9DP16-F1
#
_cell.length_a   1.000
_cell.length_b   1.000
_cell.length_c   1.000
_cell.angle_alpha   90.00
_cell.angle_beta   90.00
_cell.angle_gamma   90.00
#
_symmetry.space_group_name_H-M   'P 1'
#
loop_
_entity.id
_entity.type
_entity.pdbx_description
1 polymer ?
#
loop_
_entity_poly.entity_id
_entity_poly.type
_entity_poly.pdbx_seq_one_letter_code
_entity_poly.pdbx_strand_id
1 'polypeptide(L)' 'MDRLIMDMYKHPEESKRCTFNNTLTGSTHRFESATYLGWFRCTSQKSNEPLGITSCTGESEITEFYFKRILG' A
#
# COMPACT_ATOMS: atom_id res chain seq x y z
N MET A 1 -11.15 15.44 -6.29
CA MET A 1 -10.31 16.05 -7.34
C MET A 1 -9.22 15.05 -7.64
N ASP A 2 -9.18 14.54 -8.85
CA ASP A 2 -8.20 13.54 -9.25
C ASP A 2 -6.86 14.24 -9.50
N ARG A 3 -5.76 13.63 -9.05
CA ARG A 3 -4.40 14.14 -9.25
C ARG A 3 -3.55 13.04 -9.86
N LEU A 4 -2.66 13.42 -10.77
CA LEU A 4 -1.73 12.48 -11.38
C LEU A 4 -0.61 12.16 -10.39
N ILE A 5 -0.07 10.93 -10.48
CA ILE A 5 1.07 10.49 -9.65
C ILE A 5 2.27 11.44 -9.78
N MET A 6 2.48 12.03 -10.97
CA MET A 6 3.58 12.95 -11.24
C MET A 6 3.41 14.31 -10.53
N ASP A 7 2.18 14.75 -10.30
CA ASP A 7 1.92 15.98 -9.54
C ASP A 7 2.20 15.73 -8.05
N MET A 8 1.84 14.54 -7.55
CA MET A 8 2.11 14.12 -6.18
C MET A 8 3.61 13.97 -5.91
N TYR A 9 4.38 13.52 -6.90
CA TYR A 9 5.84 13.45 -6.80
C TYR A 9 6.50 14.82 -6.64
N LYS A 10 5.96 15.86 -7.31
CA LYS A 10 6.47 17.24 -7.22
C LYS A 10 6.09 17.93 -5.90
N HIS A 11 5.03 17.47 -5.23
CA HIS A 11 4.49 18.06 -4.01
C HIS A 11 4.42 17.03 -2.87
N PRO A 12 5.58 16.64 -2.29
CA PRO A 12 5.67 15.55 -1.32
C PRO A 12 4.84 15.77 -0.04
N GLU A 13 4.73 17.01 0.44
CA GLU A 13 3.92 17.33 1.62
C GLU A 13 2.42 17.05 1.41
N GLU A 14 1.93 17.30 0.19
CA GLU A 14 0.54 17.06 -0.18
C GLU A 14 0.25 15.59 -0.52
N SER A 15 1.30 14.81 -0.79
CA SER A 15 1.17 13.39 -1.17
C SER A 15 1.17 12.44 0.02
N LYS A 16 1.57 12.89 1.21
CA LYS A 16 1.70 12.09 2.44
C LYS A 16 0.49 11.18 2.73
N ARG A 17 -0.73 11.67 2.48
CA ARG A 17 -1.99 10.92 2.67
C ARG A 17 -2.13 9.67 1.78
N CYS A 18 -1.39 9.60 0.69
CA CYS A 18 -1.35 8.48 -0.26
C CYS A 18 0.02 7.79 -0.28
N THR A 19 0.93 8.17 0.62
CA THR A 19 2.27 7.59 0.72
C THR A 19 2.23 6.34 1.60
N PHE A 20 2.92 5.30 1.13
CA PHE A 20 3.10 4.06 1.88
C PHE A 20 4.59 3.71 1.98
N ASN A 21 5.03 3.33 3.17
CA ASN A 21 6.36 2.77 3.42
C ASN A 21 6.38 1.32 2.94
N ASN A 22 7.33 0.99 2.05
CA ASN A 22 7.51 -0.36 1.53
C ASN A 22 8.58 -1.10 2.33
N THR A 23 8.21 -2.24 2.91
CA THR A 23 9.11 -3.11 3.66
C THR A 23 9.13 -4.50 3.03
N LEU A 24 10.32 -5.00 2.68
CA LEU A 24 10.51 -6.38 2.23
C LEU A 24 10.46 -7.32 3.45
N THR A 25 9.61 -8.33 3.40
CA THR A 25 9.42 -9.36 4.43
C THR A 25 9.60 -10.73 3.78
N GLY A 26 10.77 -11.34 3.90
CA GLY A 26 11.10 -12.56 3.16
C GLY A 26 11.11 -12.32 1.64
N SER A 27 10.18 -12.94 0.91
CA SER A 27 10.03 -12.78 -0.55
C SER A 27 8.84 -11.90 -0.96
N THR A 28 8.13 -11.33 0.01
CA THR A 28 6.95 -10.48 -0.20
C THR A 28 7.18 -9.09 0.38
N HIS A 29 6.33 -8.15 0.01
CA HIS A 29 6.39 -6.76 0.44
C HIS A 29 5.14 -6.40 1.25
N ARG A 30 5.33 -5.52 2.24
CA ARG A 30 4.25 -4.89 2.99
C ARG A 30 4.28 -3.38 2.76
N PHE A 31 3.10 -2.78 2.71
CA PHE A 31 2.93 -1.35 2.46
C PHE A 31 2.17 -0.70 3.63
N GLU A 32 2.88 0.00 4.50
CA GLU A 32 2.32 0.69 5.67
C GLU A 32 2.00 2.14 5.35
N SER A 33 0.86 2.67 5.79
CA SER A 33 0.51 4.08 5.59
C SER A 33 1.49 5.01 6.30
N ALA A 34 2.02 5.99 5.58
CA ALA A 34 2.88 7.02 6.17
C ALA A 34 2.12 8.04 7.05
N THR A 35 0.78 8.05 6.97
CA THR A 35 -0.07 8.95 7.77
C THR A 35 -0.72 8.23 8.96
N TYR A 36 -0.91 6.91 8.86
CA TYR A 36 -1.55 6.09 9.88
C TYR A 36 -0.65 4.91 10.23
N LEU A 37 0.21 5.06 11.23
CA LEU A 37 1.11 4.00 11.67
C LEU A 37 0.34 2.75 12.13
N GLY A 38 0.85 1.58 11.78
CA GLY A 38 0.21 0.29 12.03
C GLY A 38 -0.89 -0.07 11.02
N TRP A 39 -1.21 0.79 10.06
CA TRP A 39 -2.20 0.51 9.02
C TRP A 39 -1.52 0.09 7.71
N PHE A 40 -1.90 -1.07 7.18
CA PHE A 40 -1.29 -1.68 6.01
C PHE A 40 -2.28 -1.80 4.86
N ARG A 41 -1.80 -1.73 3.61
CA ARG A 41 -2.59 -2.19 2.46
C ARG A 41 -2.94 -3.66 2.62
N CYS A 42 -4.18 -4.00 2.29
CA CYS A 42 -4.64 -5.37 2.32
C CYS A 42 -5.58 -5.73 1.18
N THR A 43 -5.79 -7.04 1.00
CA THR A 43 -6.88 -7.59 0.20
C THR A 43 -7.69 -8.55 1.05
N SER A 44 -8.98 -8.65 0.74
CA SER A 44 -9.76 -9.78 1.22
C SER A 44 -9.27 -11.08 0.57
N GLN A 45 -9.72 -12.23 1.11
CA GLN A 45 -9.48 -13.53 0.49
C GLN A 45 -10.37 -13.81 -0.73
N LYS A 46 -11.41 -12.97 -0.95
CA LYS A 46 -12.34 -13.12 -2.06
C LYS A 46 -11.81 -12.39 -3.30
N SER A 47 -12.01 -13.03 -4.44
CA SER A 47 -11.70 -12.43 -5.74
C SER A 47 -12.61 -11.24 -6.02
N ASN A 48 -12.09 -10.24 -6.73
CA ASN A 48 -12.79 -9.04 -7.21
C ASN A 48 -13.32 -8.08 -6.12
N GLU A 49 -12.85 -8.20 -4.88
CA GLU A 49 -13.10 -7.22 -3.83
C GLU A 49 -12.11 -6.05 -3.94
N PRO A 50 -12.49 -4.84 -3.49
CA PRO A 50 -11.60 -3.68 -3.52
C PRO A 50 -10.41 -3.86 -2.58
N LEU A 51 -9.30 -3.18 -2.93
CA LEU A 51 -8.13 -3.11 -2.06
C LEU A 51 -8.42 -2.24 -0.83
N GLY A 52 -8.10 -2.75 0.35
CA GLY A 52 -8.39 -2.11 1.64
C GLY A 52 -7.17 -1.53 2.35
N ILE A 53 -7.42 -1.06 3.58
CA ILE A 53 -6.38 -0.78 4.57
C ILE A 53 -6.83 -1.42 5.89
N THR A 54 -5.93 -2.11 6.60
CA THR A 54 -6.22 -2.77 7.88
C THR A 54 -5.12 -2.51 8.91
N SER A 55 -5.49 -2.44 10.18
CA SER A 55 -4.56 -2.51 11.32
C SER A 55 -4.51 -3.92 11.95
N CYS A 56 -5.40 -4.82 11.55
CA CYS A 56 -5.53 -6.17 12.10
C CYS A 56 -4.69 -7.17 11.29
N THR A 57 -3.37 -7.14 11.48
CA THR A 57 -2.44 -7.99 10.72
C THR A 57 -2.43 -9.41 11.30
N GLY A 58 -2.54 -10.44 10.45
CA GLY A 58 -2.56 -11.85 10.87
C GLY A 58 -3.95 -12.48 11.02
N GLU A 59 -5.01 -11.71 10.71
CA GLU A 59 -6.39 -12.21 10.58
C GLU A 59 -6.68 -12.67 9.13
N SER A 60 -7.94 -12.60 8.68
CA SER A 60 -8.33 -13.04 7.32
C SER A 60 -7.78 -12.17 6.20
N GLU A 61 -7.34 -10.95 6.49
CA GLU A 61 -6.85 -9.99 5.50
C GLU A 61 -5.40 -10.30 5.06
N ILE A 62 -5.15 -10.28 3.76
CA ILE A 62 -3.83 -10.53 3.18
C ILE A 62 -3.07 -9.21 3.08
N THR A 63 -1.93 -9.08 3.77
CA THR A 63 -1.11 -7.85 3.78
C THR A 63 0.22 -7.98 3.06
N GLU A 64 0.54 -9.15 2.52
CA GLU A 64 1.81 -9.46 1.87
C GLU A 64 1.63 -9.58 0.36
N PHE A 65 2.45 -8.85 -0.40
CA PHE A 65 2.32 -8.72 -1.84
C PHE A 65 3.62 -9.08 -2.54
N TYR A 66 3.52 -9.81 -3.66
CA TYR A 66 4.64 -9.87 -4.60
C TYR A 66 4.74 -8.54 -5.35
N PHE A 67 5.92 -7.91 -5.31
CA PHE A 67 6.16 -6.63 -5.97
C PHE A 67 7.31 -6.76 -6.97
N LYS A 68 6.99 -6.66 -8.26
CA LYS A 68 7.95 -6.86 -9.35
C LYS A 68 8.06 -5.60 -10.18
N ARG A 69 9.29 -5.10 -10.35
CA ARG A 69 9.58 -4.04 -11.32
C ARG A 69 9.60 -4.65 -12.72
N ILE A 70 8.74 -4.16 -13.59
CA ILE A 70 8.80 -4.48 -15.02
C ILE A 70 9.78 -3.50 -15.65
N LEU A 71 10.82 -4.02 -16.30
CA LEU A 71 11.71 -3.22 -17.15
C LEU A 71 11.04 -3.09 -18.51
N GLY A 72 10.77 -1.86 -18.92
CA GLY A 72 10.29 -1.51 -20.26
C GLY A 72 11.43 -1.24 -21.22
#